data_AF-A0A7X8UL01-F1
#
_entry.id   AF-A0A7X8UL01-F1
#
_cell.length_a   1.000
_cell.length_b   1.000
_cell.length_c   1.000
_cell.angle_alpha   90.00
_cell.angle_beta   90.00
_cell.angle_gamma   90.00
#
_symmetry.space_group_name_H-M   'P 1'
#
loop_
_entity.id
_entity.type
_entity.pdbx_description
1 polymer ?
#
loop_
_entity_poly.entity_id
_entity_poly.type
_entity_poly.pdbx_seq_one_letter_code
_entity_poly.pdbx_strand_id
1 'polypeptide(L)'
;MECPHCRVDVQLKPHVFALGEDTDGTWQVSSARCPACDRLIVDIGIKDGCSYPVWPGSCRPRLSDDIPRDLEVEYRTAARVLPDSPEASAAISRRLLQRFLAKHMEAGGGGLAEQIRRAAASEQTPSYLGEALLTLGRVARLETEGHKSLHPEALIEVEPGEPEWLLDVLQSLFEFHFVQPAHTRRKLEALRERIGAADPPIEVAPAAAPKPDSRPESESVNHIPTDPEPGSDPITNISR
;
A
#
# COMPACT_ATOMS: atom_id res chain seq x y z
N MET A 1 7.40 23.49 -13.56
CA MET A 1 6.41 22.44 -13.28
C MET A 1 6.89 21.65 -12.09
N GLU A 2 5.98 21.11 -11.29
CA GLU A 2 6.33 20.21 -10.19
C GLU A 2 6.74 18.85 -10.76
N CYS A 3 7.87 18.29 -10.32
CA CYS A 3 8.31 16.98 -10.76
C CYS A 3 7.38 15.87 -10.22
N PRO A 4 6.79 15.02 -11.08
CA PRO A 4 5.86 13.97 -10.62
C PRO A 4 6.52 12.86 -9.81
N HIS A 5 7.87 12.78 -9.81
CA HIS A 5 8.61 11.79 -9.02
C HIS A 5 8.96 12.26 -7.61
N CYS A 6 9.36 13.53 -7.46
CA CYS A 6 9.97 14.04 -6.22
C CYS A 6 9.34 15.34 -5.70
N ARG A 7 8.31 15.87 -6.38
CA ARG A 7 7.57 17.08 -6.00
C ARG A 7 8.38 18.38 -5.89
N VAL A 8 9.62 18.37 -6.40
CA VAL A 8 10.45 19.58 -6.48
C VAL A 8 10.02 20.39 -7.70
N ASP A 9 9.86 21.70 -7.53
CA ASP A 9 9.66 22.63 -8.63
C ASP A 9 10.89 22.66 -9.54
N VAL A 10 10.68 22.33 -10.80
CA VAL A 10 11.74 22.25 -11.80
C VAL A 10 11.36 23.02 -13.06
N GLN A 11 12.35 23.69 -13.64
CA GLN A 11 12.26 24.21 -15.00
C GLN A 11 12.81 23.16 -15.95
N LEU A 12 11.93 22.59 -16.78
CA LEU A 12 12.27 21.55 -17.74
C LEU A 12 12.10 22.10 -19.16
N LYS A 13 13.06 21.81 -20.02
CA LYS A 13 12.93 21.98 -21.46
C LYS A 13 12.78 20.59 -22.09
N PRO A 14 11.55 20.09 -22.26
CA PRO A 14 11.34 18.74 -22.77
C PRO A 14 11.81 18.64 -24.23
N HIS A 15 12.43 17.51 -24.55
CA HIS A 15 12.65 17.08 -25.91
C HIS A 15 11.34 16.51 -26.46
N VAL A 16 10.87 17.08 -27.57
CA VAL A 16 9.62 16.67 -28.22
C VAL A 16 9.93 15.92 -29.50
N PHE A 17 9.29 14.77 -29.70
CA PHE A 17 9.41 13.93 -30.87
C PHE A 17 8.02 13.67 -31.44
N ALA A 18 7.80 13.99 -32.72
CA ALA A 18 6.54 13.72 -33.41
C ALA A 18 6.40 12.22 -33.69
N LEU A 19 5.27 11.62 -33.31
CA LEU A 19 4.99 10.20 -33.52
C LEU A 19 4.28 9.94 -34.84
N GLY A 20 3.45 10.87 -35.30
CA GLY A 20 2.69 10.74 -36.53
C GLY A 20 1.32 11.41 -36.44
N GLU A 21 0.47 11.15 -37.42
CA GLU A 21 -0.89 11.68 -37.52
C GLU A 21 -1.86 10.53 -37.75
N ASP A 22 -3.03 10.61 -37.11
CA ASP A 22 -4.17 9.74 -37.36
C ASP A 22 -5.49 10.54 -37.38
N THR A 23 -6.62 9.86 -37.26
CA THR A 23 -7.95 10.49 -37.24
C THR A 23 -8.19 11.37 -36.02
N ASP A 24 -7.45 11.15 -34.93
CA ASP A 24 -7.62 11.86 -33.66
C ASP A 24 -6.68 13.07 -33.55
N GLY A 25 -5.56 13.08 -34.27
CA GLY A 25 -4.75 14.27 -34.49
C GLY A 25 -3.25 14.00 -34.74
N THR A 26 -2.43 15.04 -34.58
CA THR A 26 -0.97 14.93 -34.64
C THR A 26 -0.41 14.59 -33.26
N TRP A 27 0.14 13.39 -33.14
CA TRP A 27 0.69 12.84 -31.90
C TRP A 27 2.16 13.20 -31.71
N GLN A 28 2.53 13.48 -30.47
CA GLN A 28 3.91 13.73 -30.06
C GLN A 28 4.20 13.10 -28.69
N VAL A 29 5.44 12.69 -28.49
CA VAL A 29 6.01 12.34 -27.19
C VAL A 29 6.89 13.49 -26.73
N SER A 30 6.73 13.91 -25.49
CA SER A 30 7.64 14.82 -24.81
C SER A 30 8.39 14.07 -23.72
N SER A 31 9.69 14.35 -23.56
CA SER A 31 10.50 13.75 -22.51
C SER A 31 11.46 14.75 -21.89
N ALA A 32 11.61 14.70 -20.57
CA ALA A 32 12.56 15.51 -19.83
C ALA A 32 13.16 14.70 -18.69
N ARG A 33 14.36 15.07 -18.24
CA ARG A 33 15.01 14.45 -17.08
C ARG A 33 15.00 15.45 -15.94
N CYS A 34 14.46 15.04 -14.79
CA CYS A 34 14.41 15.90 -13.61
C CYS A 34 15.83 16.16 -13.08
N PRO A 35 16.27 17.43 -12.94
CA PRO A 35 17.60 17.73 -12.43
C PRO A 35 17.78 17.38 -10.94
N ALA A 36 16.69 17.27 -10.17
CA ALA A 36 16.74 17.00 -8.74
C ALA A 36 16.87 15.50 -8.41
N CYS A 37 16.16 14.63 -9.15
CA CYS A 37 16.12 13.19 -8.86
C CYS A 37 16.64 12.30 -9.99
N ASP A 38 17.09 12.89 -11.10
CA ASP A 38 17.63 12.21 -12.29
C ASP A 38 16.69 11.18 -12.93
N ARG A 39 15.38 11.35 -12.74
CA ARG A 39 14.35 10.47 -13.33
C ARG A 39 13.78 11.08 -14.59
N LEU A 40 13.51 10.21 -15.56
CA LEU A 40 12.82 10.57 -16.79
C LEU A 40 11.35 10.89 -16.50
N ILE A 41 10.82 11.90 -17.16
CA ILE A 41 9.42 12.29 -17.22
C ILE A 41 9.04 12.19 -18.69
N VAL A 42 7.97 11.46 -18.99
CA VAL A 42 7.51 11.22 -20.36
C VAL A 42 6.01 11.45 -20.41
N ASP A 43 5.59 12.28 -21.36
CA ASP A 43 4.19 12.55 -21.66
C ASP A 43 3.93 12.27 -23.13
N ILE A 44 2.75 11.76 -23.45
CA ILE A 44 2.23 11.67 -24.82
C ILE A 44 1.09 12.66 -24.97
N GLY A 45 1.02 13.37 -26.07
CA GLY A 45 -0.05 14.34 -26.28
C GLY A 45 -0.32 14.60 -27.74
N ILE A 46 -1.45 15.27 -27.97
CA ILE A 46 -1.81 15.79 -29.28
C ILE A 46 -1.35 17.25 -29.33
N LYS A 47 -0.79 17.70 -30.46
CA LYS A 47 -0.16 19.03 -30.61
C LYS A 47 -1.03 20.21 -30.13
N ASP A 48 -2.35 20.10 -30.29
CA ASP A 48 -3.35 21.10 -29.86
C ASP A 48 -4.34 20.54 -28.81
N GLY A 49 -4.02 19.43 -28.15
CA GLY A 49 -4.93 18.67 -27.29
C GLY A 49 -4.38 18.35 -25.90
N CYS A 50 -4.99 17.34 -25.28
CA CYS A 50 -4.60 16.88 -23.95
C CYS A 50 -3.21 16.22 -23.95
N SER A 51 -2.48 16.40 -22.84
CA SER A 51 -1.24 15.70 -22.54
C SER A 51 -1.52 14.62 -21.49
N TYR A 52 -1.09 13.40 -21.78
CA TYR A 52 -1.27 12.22 -20.96
C TYR A 52 0.08 11.77 -20.41
N PRO A 53 0.26 11.68 -19.09
CA PRO A 53 1.49 11.21 -18.50
C PRO A 53 1.70 9.73 -18.81
N VAL A 54 2.83 9.40 -19.43
CA VAL A 54 3.25 8.02 -19.72
C VAL A 54 4.17 7.51 -18.61
N TRP A 55 5.05 8.39 -18.10
CA TRP A 55 6.00 8.06 -17.06
C TRP A 55 6.34 9.26 -16.16
N PRO A 56 6.24 9.14 -14.82
CA PRO A 56 5.75 7.97 -14.09
C PRO A 56 4.26 7.78 -14.33
N GLY A 57 3.81 6.53 -14.54
CA GLY A 57 2.39 6.18 -14.71
C GLY A 57 1.54 6.36 -13.45
N SER A 58 2.04 7.10 -12.47
CA SER A 58 1.33 7.57 -11.29
C SER A 58 1.81 8.98 -10.99
N CYS A 59 0.90 9.93 -10.77
CA CYS A 59 1.24 11.31 -10.36
C CYS A 59 1.70 11.40 -8.89
N ARG A 60 1.97 10.26 -8.24
CA ARG A 60 2.38 10.17 -6.84
C ARG A 60 3.89 9.96 -6.74
N PRO A 61 4.57 10.69 -5.83
CA PRO A 61 6.00 10.59 -5.66
C PRO A 61 6.38 9.21 -5.17
N ARG A 62 7.64 8.84 -5.40
CA ARG A 62 8.17 7.62 -4.79
C ARG A 62 8.22 7.77 -3.28
N LEU A 63 7.85 6.69 -2.61
CA LEU A 63 8.01 6.54 -1.18
C LEU A 63 9.50 6.40 -0.81
N SER A 64 9.84 6.77 0.44
CA SER A 64 11.20 6.61 0.98
C SER A 64 11.62 5.13 0.98
N ASP A 65 12.93 4.89 0.81
CA ASP A 65 13.54 3.56 0.92
C ASP A 65 13.51 3.00 2.36
N ASP A 66 13.13 3.83 3.35
CA ASP A 66 12.90 3.42 4.74
C ASP A 66 11.63 2.59 4.94
N ILE A 67 10.74 2.57 3.96
CA ILE A 67 9.46 1.88 4.04
C ILE A 67 9.64 0.41 3.62
N PRO A 68 9.10 -0.56 4.37
CA PRO A 68 9.17 -1.98 4.00
C PRO A 68 8.73 -2.23 2.55
N ARG A 69 9.52 -3.02 1.83
CA ARG A 69 9.37 -3.22 0.38
C ARG A 69 8.00 -3.76 -0.02
N ASP A 70 7.40 -4.62 0.81
CA ASP A 70 6.08 -5.19 0.57
C ASP A 70 4.95 -4.16 0.65
N LEU A 71 5.07 -3.16 1.55
CA LEU A 71 4.14 -2.04 1.63
C LEU A 71 4.34 -1.06 0.47
N GLU A 72 5.60 -0.76 0.11
CA GLU A 72 5.92 0.13 -1.02
C GLU A 72 5.37 -0.41 -2.34
N VAL A 73 5.54 -1.70 -2.59
CA VAL A 73 5.13 -2.33 -3.84
C VAL A 73 3.61 -2.30 -3.98
N GLU A 74 2.87 -2.64 -2.91
CA GLU A 74 1.39 -2.58 -2.93
C GLU A 74 0.89 -1.14 -3.10
N TYR A 75 1.47 -0.18 -2.35
CA TYR A 75 1.11 1.24 -2.49
C TYR A 75 1.34 1.75 -3.91
N ARG A 76 2.51 1.47 -4.48
CA ARG A 76 2.87 1.88 -5.84
C ARG A 76 1.96 1.23 -6.87
N THR A 77 1.51 0.00 -6.62
CA THR A 77 0.55 -0.69 -7.49
C THR A 77 -0.79 0.02 -7.46
N ALA A 78 -1.33 0.33 -6.28
CA ALA A 78 -2.57 1.09 -6.13
C ALA A 78 -2.47 2.47 -6.81
N ALA A 79 -1.39 3.21 -6.55
CA ALA A 79 -1.16 4.53 -7.15
C ALA A 79 -1.05 4.50 -8.68
N ARG A 80 -0.52 3.41 -9.25
CA ARG A 80 -0.39 3.23 -10.70
C ARG A 80 -1.70 2.87 -11.38
N VAL A 81 -2.55 2.08 -10.72
CA VAL A 81 -3.84 1.63 -11.26
C VAL A 81 -4.90 2.72 -11.11
N LEU A 82 -4.72 3.69 -10.22
CA LEU A 82 -5.68 4.77 -9.96
C LEU A 82 -6.28 5.43 -11.22
N PRO A 83 -5.49 5.83 -12.23
CA PRO A 83 -6.05 6.46 -13.43
C PRO A 83 -6.90 5.52 -14.29
N ASP A 84 -6.62 4.22 -14.23
CA ASP A 84 -7.26 3.19 -15.05
C ASP A 84 -8.51 2.60 -14.36
N SER A 85 -8.45 2.39 -13.05
CA SER A 85 -9.57 1.91 -12.23
C SER A 85 -9.46 2.46 -10.79
N PRO A 86 -10.30 3.45 -10.45
CA PRO A 86 -10.48 3.92 -9.08
C PRO A 86 -10.87 2.81 -8.10
N GLU A 87 -11.72 1.85 -8.52
CA GLU A 87 -12.17 0.73 -7.69
C GLU A 87 -11.03 -0.23 -7.34
N ALA A 88 -10.18 -0.56 -8.32
CA ALA A 88 -9.02 -1.42 -8.10
C ALA A 88 -7.98 -0.74 -7.20
N SER A 89 -7.73 0.55 -7.41
CA SER A 89 -6.85 1.33 -6.53
C SER A 89 -7.37 1.35 -5.10
N ALA A 90 -8.67 1.58 -4.90
CA ALA A 90 -9.27 1.57 -3.58
C ALA A 90 -9.22 0.19 -2.92
N ALA A 91 -9.52 -0.89 -3.65
CA ALA A 91 -9.47 -2.25 -3.12
C ALA A 91 -8.07 -2.64 -2.63
N ILE A 92 -7.04 -2.36 -3.43
CA ILE A 92 -5.63 -2.59 -3.03
C ILE A 92 -5.30 -1.73 -1.81
N SER A 93 -5.69 -0.45 -1.81
CA SER A 93 -5.39 0.46 -0.71
C SER A 93 -6.10 0.11 0.60
N ARG A 94 -7.38 -0.30 0.56
CA ARG A 94 -8.13 -0.75 1.74
C ARG A 94 -7.51 -2.02 2.33
N ARG A 95 -7.16 -3.00 1.49
CA ARG A 95 -6.45 -4.23 1.91
C ARG A 95 -5.09 -3.92 2.54
N LEU A 96 -4.33 -3.03 1.92
CA LEU A 96 -3.04 -2.56 2.43
C LEU A 96 -3.21 -1.86 3.79
N LEU A 97 -4.21 -0.98 3.92
CA LEU A 97 -4.51 -0.29 5.17
C LEU A 97 -4.91 -1.28 6.27
N GLN A 98 -5.81 -2.22 6.02
CA GLN A 98 -6.21 -3.23 7.00
C GLN A 98 -5.00 -4.03 7.51
N ARG A 99 -4.16 -4.48 6.59
CA ARG A 99 -2.92 -5.21 6.92
C ARG A 99 -1.95 -4.35 7.72
N PHE A 100 -1.81 -3.08 7.35
CA PHE A 100 -0.96 -2.13 8.06
C PHE A 100 -1.46 -1.87 9.49
N LEU A 101 -2.76 -1.58 9.66
CA LEU A 101 -3.35 -1.33 10.97
C LEU A 101 -3.23 -2.54 11.91
N ALA A 102 -3.45 -3.75 11.39
CA ALA A 102 -3.32 -4.97 12.16
C ALA A 102 -1.86 -5.25 12.60
N LYS A 103 -0.88 -5.03 11.70
CA LYS A 103 0.52 -5.41 11.94
C LYS A 103 1.35 -4.34 12.64
N HIS A 104 1.09 -3.07 12.37
CA HIS A 104 1.94 -1.94 12.81
C HIS A 104 1.30 -1.03 13.85
N MET A 105 -0.04 -1.05 13.98
CA MET A 105 -0.77 -0.24 14.95
C MET A 105 -1.53 -1.07 15.98
N GLU A 106 -1.31 -2.39 15.99
CA GLU A 106 -1.93 -3.34 16.92
C GLU A 106 -3.47 -3.22 16.96
N ALA A 107 -4.08 -2.78 15.85
CA ALA A 107 -5.52 -2.51 15.79
C ALA A 107 -6.38 -3.79 15.78
N GLY A 108 -5.78 -4.97 15.96
CA GLY A 108 -6.46 -6.26 16.07
C GLY A 108 -7.13 -6.74 14.78
N GLY A 109 -7.89 -7.84 14.88
CA GLY A 109 -8.66 -8.42 13.78
C GLY A 109 -10.03 -7.79 13.56
N GLY A 110 -10.75 -8.25 12.54
CA GLY A 110 -12.10 -7.78 12.19
C GLY A 110 -12.13 -6.85 10.98
N GLY A 111 -13.27 -6.18 10.78
CA GLY A 111 -13.48 -5.28 9.66
C GLY A 111 -12.63 -4.02 9.72
N LEU A 112 -12.30 -3.46 8.55
CA LEU A 112 -11.48 -2.26 8.41
C LEU A 112 -12.05 -1.06 9.18
N ALA A 113 -13.37 -0.87 9.22
CA ALA A 113 -14.01 0.24 9.93
C ALA A 113 -13.72 0.21 11.44
N GLU A 114 -13.72 -0.97 12.04
CA GLU A 114 -13.44 -1.17 13.45
C GLU A 114 -11.94 -0.97 13.74
N GLN A 115 -11.06 -1.49 12.88
CA GLN A 115 -9.62 -1.23 12.98
C GLN A 115 -9.29 0.25 12.90
N ILE A 116 -9.96 0.99 12.00
CA ILE A 116 -9.82 2.46 11.88
C ILE A 116 -10.22 3.15 13.19
N ARG A 117 -11.37 2.78 13.77
CA ARG A 117 -11.83 3.37 15.04
C ARG A 117 -10.84 3.10 16.19
N ARG A 118 -10.33 1.87 16.30
CA ARG A 118 -9.32 1.53 17.33
C ARG A 118 -7.99 2.25 17.11
N ALA A 119 -7.50 2.26 15.87
CA ALA A 119 -6.27 2.96 15.52
C ALA A 119 -6.36 4.46 15.80
N ALA A 120 -7.49 5.10 15.47
CA ALA A 120 -7.71 6.52 15.74
C ALA A 120 -7.85 6.85 17.23
N ALA A 121 -8.31 5.90 18.05
CA ALA A 121 -8.43 6.06 19.50
C ALA A 121 -7.14 5.71 20.28
N SER A 122 -6.12 5.14 19.61
CA SER A 122 -4.86 4.79 20.24
C SER A 122 -4.07 6.02 20.65
N GLU A 123 -3.49 5.99 21.86
CA GLU A 123 -2.60 7.06 22.36
C GLU A 123 -1.31 7.20 21.54
N GLN A 124 -0.92 6.15 20.80
CA GLN A 124 0.25 6.16 19.94
C GLN A 124 0.00 6.88 18.61
N THR A 125 -1.26 7.17 18.28
CA THR A 125 -1.64 7.82 17.03
C THR A 125 -1.76 9.34 17.24
N PRO A 126 -0.96 10.15 16.51
CA PRO A 126 -1.13 11.60 16.50
C PRO A 126 -2.56 11.99 16.12
N SER A 127 -3.10 13.01 16.79
CA SER A 127 -4.50 13.45 16.62
C SER A 127 -4.88 13.69 15.16
N TYR A 128 -3.99 14.31 14.38
CA TYR A 128 -4.22 14.58 12.95
C TYR A 128 -4.33 13.30 12.11
N LEU A 129 -3.59 12.23 12.44
CA LEU A 129 -3.70 10.94 11.76
C LEU A 129 -4.97 10.21 12.17
N GLY A 130 -5.36 10.30 13.46
CA GLY A 130 -6.63 9.77 13.94
C GLY A 130 -7.81 10.42 13.22
N GLU A 131 -7.79 11.75 13.07
CA GLU A 131 -8.81 12.48 12.31
C GLU A 131 -8.82 12.10 10.83
N ALA A 132 -7.65 11.95 10.20
CA ALA A 132 -7.55 11.55 8.80
C ALA A 132 -8.13 10.14 8.57
N LEU A 133 -7.86 9.20 9.48
CA LEU A 133 -8.40 7.84 9.50
C LEU A 133 -9.93 7.83 9.66
N LEU A 134 -10.47 8.58 10.62
CA LEU A 134 -11.92 8.69 10.82
C LEU A 134 -12.61 9.38 9.64
N THR A 135 -11.96 10.38 9.04
CA THR A 135 -12.44 11.06 7.83
C THR A 135 -12.47 10.11 6.65
N LEU A 136 -11.44 9.28 6.49
CA LEU A 136 -11.42 8.22 5.50
C LEU A 136 -12.60 7.26 5.68
N GLY A 137 -12.87 6.82 6.92
CA GLY A 137 -14.02 5.97 7.22
C GLY A 137 -15.36 6.57 6.75
N ARG A 138 -15.52 7.90 6.88
CA ARG A 138 -16.71 8.62 6.40
C ARG A 138 -16.74 8.74 4.88
N VAL A 139 -15.65 9.15 4.25
CA VAL A 139 -15.55 9.34 2.78
C VAL A 139 -15.79 8.02 2.05
N ALA A 140 -15.16 6.94 2.51
CA ALA A 140 -15.28 5.61 1.90
C ALA A 140 -16.53 4.84 2.34
N ARG A 141 -17.39 5.43 3.18
CA ARG A 141 -18.58 4.78 3.78
C ARG A 141 -18.26 3.41 4.39
N LEU A 142 -17.20 3.36 5.19
CA LEU A 142 -16.77 2.16 5.89
C LEU A 142 -17.64 1.93 7.13
N GLU A 143 -18.79 1.30 6.91
CA GLU A 143 -19.68 0.85 7.97
C GLU A 143 -19.14 -0.43 8.60
N THR A 144 -19.38 -0.65 9.91
CA THR A 144 -18.86 -1.82 10.65
C THR A 144 -19.23 -3.14 9.97
N GLU A 145 -20.50 -3.29 9.61
CA GLU A 145 -21.07 -4.46 8.92
C GLU A 145 -21.07 -4.29 7.39
N GLY A 146 -20.47 -3.22 6.88
CA GLY A 146 -20.46 -2.89 5.46
C GLY A 146 -19.49 -3.78 4.67
N HIS A 147 -19.83 -4.07 3.42
CA HIS A 147 -19.01 -4.93 2.55
C HIS A 147 -17.58 -4.41 2.37
N LYS A 148 -17.40 -3.08 2.23
CA LYS A 148 -16.06 -2.44 2.14
C LYS A 148 -15.17 -2.72 3.36
N SER A 149 -15.80 -2.89 4.53
CA SER A 149 -15.12 -3.10 5.80
C SER A 149 -14.76 -4.58 6.01
N LEU A 150 -15.69 -5.48 5.71
CA LEU A 150 -15.53 -6.92 5.89
C LEU A 150 -14.68 -7.57 4.78
N HIS A 151 -14.75 -7.03 3.56
CA HIS A 151 -13.99 -7.46 2.39
C HIS A 151 -13.26 -6.28 1.74
N PRO A 152 -12.19 -5.75 2.35
CA PRO A 152 -11.43 -4.61 1.84
C PRO A 152 -10.92 -4.79 0.40
N GLU A 153 -10.60 -6.03 0.03
CA GLU A 153 -10.11 -6.46 -1.28
C GLU A 153 -11.17 -6.49 -2.39
N ALA A 154 -12.45 -6.31 -2.05
CA ALA A 154 -13.53 -6.37 -3.03
C ALA A 154 -13.46 -5.20 -4.02
N LEU A 155 -13.63 -5.51 -5.31
CA LEU A 155 -13.79 -4.51 -6.37
C LEU A 155 -15.24 -4.04 -6.39
N ILE A 156 -15.49 -2.92 -5.72
CA ILE A 156 -16.81 -2.33 -5.54
C ILE A 156 -16.75 -0.83 -5.85
N GLU A 157 -17.90 -0.26 -6.19
CA GLU A 157 -18.03 1.17 -6.49
C GLU A 157 -17.46 2.04 -5.37
N VAL A 158 -16.67 3.02 -5.78
CA VAL A 158 -15.94 3.92 -4.89
C VAL A 158 -16.60 5.28 -4.85
N GLU A 159 -16.49 5.94 -3.70
CA GLU A 159 -16.96 7.30 -3.57
C GLU A 159 -15.97 8.28 -4.23
N PRO A 160 -16.43 9.44 -4.74
CA PRO A 160 -15.54 10.44 -5.32
C PRO A 160 -14.44 10.86 -4.33
N GLY A 161 -13.18 10.73 -4.73
CA GLY A 161 -12.02 11.07 -3.90
C GLY A 161 -11.61 10.00 -2.88
N GLU A 162 -12.36 8.90 -2.73
CA GLU A 162 -12.00 7.77 -1.86
C GLU A 162 -10.60 7.22 -2.14
N PRO A 163 -10.25 6.82 -3.38
CA PRO A 163 -8.97 6.18 -3.62
C PRO A 163 -7.77 7.14 -3.48
N GLU A 164 -7.95 8.42 -3.82
CA GLU A 164 -6.95 9.45 -3.57
C GLU A 164 -6.70 9.61 -2.07
N TRP A 165 -7.79 9.73 -1.29
CA TRP A 165 -7.68 9.92 0.15
C TRP A 165 -7.09 8.69 0.86
N LEU A 166 -7.43 7.47 0.41
CA LEU A 166 -6.80 6.24 0.88
C LEU A 166 -5.27 6.28 0.73
N LEU A 167 -4.80 6.67 -0.45
CA LEU A 167 -3.37 6.77 -0.75
C LEU A 167 -2.69 7.91 0.04
N ASP A 168 -3.38 9.01 0.33
CA ASP A 168 -2.84 10.11 1.14
C ASP A 168 -2.70 9.69 2.62
N VAL A 169 -3.71 9.02 3.16
CA VAL A 169 -3.68 8.49 4.53
C VAL A 169 -2.59 7.44 4.68
N LEU A 170 -2.48 6.48 3.73
CA LEU A 170 -1.41 5.48 3.74
C LEU A 170 -0.01 6.12 3.70
N GLN A 171 0.20 7.10 2.82
CA GLN A 171 1.47 7.81 2.75
C GLN A 171 1.81 8.50 4.08
N SER A 172 0.83 9.15 4.71
CA SER A 172 1.02 9.82 5.99
C SER A 172 1.33 8.83 7.13
N LEU A 173 0.67 7.68 7.14
CA LEU A 173 0.95 6.60 8.09
C LEU A 173 2.36 6.04 7.92
N PHE A 174 2.82 5.84 6.68
CA PHE A 174 4.17 5.37 6.39
C PHE A 174 5.24 6.39 6.78
N GLU A 175 4.99 7.68 6.50
CA GLU A 175 5.87 8.77 6.90
C GLU A 175 6.07 8.77 8.42
N PHE A 176 4.98 8.68 9.18
CA PHE A 176 5.02 8.66 10.64
C PHE A 176 5.67 7.39 11.22
N HIS A 177 5.34 6.20 10.71
CA HIS A 177 5.81 4.95 11.31
C HIS A 177 7.23 4.53 10.89
N PHE A 178 7.66 4.88 9.68
CA PHE A 178 8.94 4.41 9.13
C PHE A 178 9.92 5.54 8.86
N VAL A 179 9.48 6.58 8.15
CA VAL A 179 10.38 7.62 7.62
C VAL A 179 10.87 8.57 8.72
N GLN A 180 9.95 9.12 9.52
CA GLN A 180 10.30 10.04 10.59
C GLN A 180 11.20 9.40 11.66
N PRO A 181 10.95 8.16 12.15
CA PRO A 181 11.85 7.50 13.07
C PRO A 181 13.23 7.22 12.48
N ALA A 182 13.30 6.77 11.23
CA ALA A 182 14.57 6.51 10.55
C ALA A 182 15.40 7.80 10.36
N HIS A 183 14.75 8.88 9.91
CA HIS A 183 15.37 10.18 9.75
C HIS A 183 15.86 10.77 11.08
N THR A 184 15.06 10.66 12.14
CA THR A 184 15.45 11.13 13.47
C THR A 184 16.65 10.35 14.01
N ARG A 185 16.67 9.02 13.83
CA ARG A 185 17.77 8.15 14.24
C ARG A 185 19.09 8.54 13.58
N ARG A 186 19.10 8.69 12.25
CA ARG A 186 20.28 9.14 11.50
C ARG A 186 20.81 10.50 11.99
N LYS A 187 19.91 11.45 12.28
CA LYS A 187 20.28 12.76 12.82
C LYS A 187 20.91 12.67 14.21
N LEU A 188 20.34 11.85 15.09
CA LEU A 188 20.86 11.65 16.44
C LEU A 188 22.23 10.96 16.40
N GLU A 189 22.43 9.97 15.54
CA GLU A 189 23.72 9.31 15.32
C GLU A 189 24.78 10.29 14.84
N ALA A 190 24.48 11.07 13.79
CA ALA A 190 25.39 12.09 13.28
C ALA A 190 25.71 13.18 14.33
N LEU A 191 24.75 13.54 15.19
CA LEU A 191 25.00 14.48 16.28
C LEU A 191 25.88 13.88 17.38
N ARG A 192 25.64 12.63 17.77
CA ARG A 192 26.43 11.90 18.76
C ARG A 192 27.90 11.77 18.36
N GLU A 193 28.16 11.53 17.08
CA GLU A 193 29.52 11.53 16.53
C GLU A 193 30.19 12.92 16.66
N ARG A 194 29.43 13.99 16.46
CA ARG A 194 29.95 15.38 16.52
C ARG A 194 30.22 15.88 17.94
N ILE A 195 29.42 15.48 18.92
CA ILE A 195 29.57 15.92 20.32
C ILE A 195 30.59 15.09 21.11
N GLY A 196 31.09 13.98 20.53
CA GLY A 196 31.94 13.02 21.22
C GLY A 196 31.10 12.18 22.20
N ALA A 197 31.22 10.86 22.16
CA ALA A 197 30.42 9.96 22.99
C ALA A 197 30.72 10.16 24.49
N ALA A 198 29.95 11.02 25.15
CA ALA A 198 29.84 11.14 26.60
C ALA A 198 28.38 10.90 26.97
N ASP A 199 27.96 9.63 26.89
CA ASP A 199 27.01 8.96 27.80
C ASP A 199 26.62 7.59 27.22
N PRO A 200 26.44 6.55 28.08
CA PRO A 200 26.03 5.23 27.63
C PRO A 200 24.60 5.25 27.03
N PRO A 201 24.24 4.26 26.19
CA PRO A 201 22.98 4.27 25.47
C PRO A 201 21.79 4.27 26.44
N ILE A 202 20.85 5.21 26.24
CA ILE A 202 19.48 4.99 26.69
C ILE A 202 18.94 3.86 25.81
N GLU A 203 18.89 2.65 26.36
CA GLU A 203 18.18 1.53 25.75
C GLU A 203 16.70 1.88 25.68
N VAL A 204 16.26 2.41 24.55
CA VAL A 204 14.85 2.28 24.16
C VAL A 204 14.74 0.89 23.53
N ALA A 205 14.08 -0.01 24.25
CA ALA A 205 13.84 -1.38 23.80
C ALA A 205 13.31 -1.38 22.35
N PRO A 206 13.85 -2.23 21.45
CA PRO A 206 13.30 -2.34 20.12
C PRO A 206 11.84 -2.79 20.22
N ALA A 207 10.94 -2.09 19.53
CA ALA A 207 9.63 -2.64 19.20
C ALA A 207 9.86 -4.03 18.60
N ALA A 208 9.31 -5.05 19.28
CA ALA A 208 9.59 -6.43 19.00
C ALA A 208 9.29 -6.75 17.54
N ALA A 209 10.33 -7.12 16.78
CA ALA A 209 10.13 -7.81 15.52
C ALA A 209 9.32 -9.10 15.81
N PRO A 210 8.26 -9.40 15.06
CA PRO A 210 7.54 -10.65 15.22
C PRO A 210 8.52 -11.80 14.94
N LYS A 211 8.74 -12.65 15.94
CA LYS A 211 9.54 -13.86 15.81
C LYS A 211 8.92 -14.75 14.72
N PRO A 212 9.72 -15.38 13.85
CA PRO A 212 9.20 -16.42 12.97
C PRO A 212 8.69 -17.58 13.81
N ASP A 213 7.45 -17.98 13.56
CA ASP A 213 6.77 -19.08 14.22
C ASP A 213 7.51 -20.39 13.94
N SER A 214 8.25 -20.88 14.93
CA SER A 214 8.87 -22.20 14.89
C SER A 214 7.82 -23.23 15.33
N ARG A 215 7.07 -23.78 14.37
CA ARG A 215 6.23 -24.96 14.61
C ARG A 215 7.13 -26.20 14.60
N PRO A 216 7.13 -27.05 15.64
CA PRO A 216 7.97 -28.25 15.67
C PRO A 216 7.41 -29.36 14.76
N GLU A 217 8.32 -29.98 14.00
CA GLU A 217 8.13 -31.30 13.41
C GLU A 217 8.27 -32.39 14.49
N SER A 218 7.33 -33.33 14.50
CA SER A 218 7.41 -34.74 14.97
C SER A 218 5.96 -35.26 15.06
N GLU A 219 5.58 -36.48 14.73
CA GLU A 219 6.32 -37.70 14.40
C GLU A 219 5.33 -38.69 13.76
N SER A 220 5.86 -39.50 12.86
CA SER A 220 5.24 -40.66 12.23
C SER A 220 4.95 -41.81 13.19
N VAL A 221 3.76 -42.42 13.09
CA VAL A 221 3.57 -43.84 13.45
C VAL A 221 2.62 -44.50 12.44
N ASN A 222 3.17 -45.39 11.61
CA ASN A 222 2.42 -46.39 10.83
C ASN A 222 2.57 -47.75 11.53
N HIS A 223 1.47 -48.47 11.80
CA HIS A 223 1.44 -49.93 11.59
C HIS A 223 0.01 -50.49 11.49
N ILE A 224 -0.22 -51.22 10.40
CA ILE A 224 -1.32 -52.13 10.06
C ILE A 224 -0.87 -53.56 10.44
N PRO A 225 -1.75 -54.52 10.83
CA PRO A 225 -2.12 -55.58 9.86
C PRO A 225 -3.52 -56.25 9.98
N THR A 226 -4.13 -56.44 8.80
CA THR A 226 -4.86 -57.62 8.23
C THR A 226 -6.19 -58.17 8.82
N ASP A 227 -7.29 -58.00 8.05
CA ASP A 227 -8.21 -58.98 7.36
C ASP A 227 -8.43 -60.42 7.89
N PRO A 228 -9.59 -61.12 7.63
CA PRO A 228 -10.29 -61.16 6.32
C PRO A 228 -11.86 -61.28 6.26
N GLU A 229 -12.36 -61.09 5.03
CA GLU A 229 -13.65 -61.42 4.31
C GLU A 229 -14.40 -62.74 4.67
N PRO A 230 -15.55 -63.14 4.01
CA PRO A 230 -16.44 -62.49 3.00
C PRO A 230 -17.97 -62.69 3.25
N GLY A 231 -18.87 -62.15 2.40
CA GLY A 231 -20.21 -62.76 2.22
C GLY A 231 -21.37 -61.93 1.61
N SER A 232 -21.75 -62.31 0.38
CA SER A 232 -23.10 -62.30 -0.25
C SER A 232 -23.83 -60.98 -0.61
N ASP A 233 -23.73 -60.58 -1.89
CA ASP A 233 -24.74 -60.66 -2.98
C ASP A 233 -26.23 -60.25 -2.80
N PRO A 234 -26.94 -59.94 -3.92
CA PRO A 234 -27.74 -58.72 -4.10
C PRO A 234 -29.26 -58.94 -4.11
N ILE A 235 -30.06 -57.88 -3.94
CA ILE A 235 -31.47 -57.87 -4.38
C ILE A 235 -31.84 -56.56 -5.09
N THR A 236 -32.29 -56.76 -6.32
CA THR A 236 -32.97 -55.91 -7.29
C THR A 236 -34.28 -55.26 -6.80
N ASN A 237 -34.66 -54.20 -7.55
CA ASN A 237 -36.00 -53.93 -8.09
C ASN A 237 -36.98 -52.94 -7.40
N ILE A 238 -37.32 -51.93 -8.22
CA ILE A 238 -38.69 -51.55 -8.68
C ILE A 238 -39.52 -50.57 -7.83
N SER A 239 -39.73 -49.41 -8.48
CA SER A 239 -40.96 -48.61 -8.61
C SER A 239 -41.70 -48.11 -7.37
N ARG A 240 -41.76 -46.78 -7.23
CA ARG A 240 -42.91 -45.98 -7.70
C ARG A 240 -42.56 -44.49 -7.71
#